data_AF-A0A376ZWM9-F1
#
_entry.id   AF-A0A376ZWM9-F1
#
_cell.length_a   1.000
_cell.length_b   1.000
_cell.length_c   1.000
_cell.angle_alpha   90.00
_cell.angle_beta   90.00
_cell.angle_gamma   90.00
#
_symmetry.space_group_name_H-M   'P 1'
#
loop_
_entity.id
_entity.type
_entity.pdbx_description
1 polymer ?
#
loop_
_entity_poly.entity_id
_entity_poly.type
_entity_poly.pdbx_seq_one_letter_code
_entity_poly.pdbx_strand_id
1 'polypeptide(L)'
;MPDMLYFDTEMRKPGVTRQLLWMEYKAQAGDKAMGYSHFCRCYRKWKKTRRLSMRQEHRAGEKLFIDFCGPTVPVINPDTGEIRRVAIFVAVMGASNYTYVEACEGQDMMSWLNAHSRC
;
A
#
# COMPACT_ATOMS: atom_id res chain seq x y z
N MET A 1 21.05 -19.22 -0.52
CA MET A 1 19.84 -18.52 -0.01
C MET A 1 19.29 -17.69 -1.14
N PRO A 2 17.96 -17.61 -1.33
CA PRO A 2 17.39 -16.84 -2.42
C PRO A 2 17.55 -15.34 -2.16
N ASP A 3 17.58 -14.54 -3.22
CA ASP A 3 17.85 -13.10 -3.13
C ASP A 3 16.69 -12.37 -2.45
N MET A 4 16.93 -11.94 -1.21
CA MET A 4 15.93 -11.24 -0.41
C MET A 4 15.67 -9.81 -0.92
N LEU A 5 16.61 -9.19 -1.64
CA LEU A 5 16.42 -7.87 -2.22
C LEU A 5 15.45 -7.94 -3.42
N TYR A 6 15.61 -8.95 -4.27
CA TYR A 6 14.66 -9.25 -5.34
C TYR A 6 13.23 -9.39 -4.80
N PHE A 7 13.01 -10.24 -3.79
CA PHE A 7 11.67 -10.40 -3.21
C PHE A 7 11.13 -9.10 -2.62
N ASP A 8 11.96 -8.32 -1.92
CA ASP A 8 11.55 -7.02 -1.36
C ASP A 8 11.12 -6.02 -2.43
N THR A 9 11.75 -6.10 -3.60
CA THR A 9 11.45 -5.23 -4.74
C THR A 9 10.14 -5.65 -5.39
N GLU A 10 9.98 -6.94 -5.64
CA GLU A 10 8.76 -7.49 -6.25
C GLU A 10 7.52 -7.30 -5.36
N MET A 11 7.66 -7.38 -4.02
CA MET A 11 6.55 -7.12 -3.09
C MET A 11 6.01 -5.69 -3.13
N ARG A 12 6.72 -4.74 -3.77
CA ARG A 12 6.20 -3.37 -3.95
C ARG A 12 5.20 -3.27 -5.10
N LYS A 13 5.12 -4.28 -5.97
CA LYS A 13 4.18 -4.28 -7.09
C LYS A 13 2.75 -4.53 -6.57
N PRO A 14 1.74 -3.85 -7.12
CA PRO A 14 0.34 -4.06 -6.74
C PRO A 14 -0.06 -5.54 -6.83
N GLY A 15 -0.76 -6.04 -5.81
CA GLY A 15 -1.28 -7.42 -5.77
C GLY A 15 -0.25 -8.52 -5.49
N VAL A 16 1.05 -8.21 -5.42
CA VAL A 16 2.07 -9.21 -5.11
C VAL A 16 2.07 -9.55 -3.62
N THR A 17 2.05 -10.84 -3.31
CA THR A 17 2.08 -11.33 -1.93
C THR A 17 3.35 -12.13 -1.66
N ARG A 18 3.76 -12.19 -0.38
CA ARG A 18 4.87 -13.03 0.06
C ARG A 18 4.66 -14.52 -0.27
N GLN A 19 3.40 -14.97 -0.28
CA GLN A 19 3.04 -16.34 -0.65
C GLN A 19 3.24 -16.59 -2.14
N LEU A 20 2.79 -15.66 -3.00
CA LEU A 20 2.99 -15.73 -4.45
C LEU A 20 4.48 -15.87 -4.79
N LEU A 21 5.31 -14.98 -4.26
CA LEU A 21 6.76 -15.02 -4.51
C LEU A 21 7.44 -16.29 -3.99
N TRP A 22 6.97 -16.83 -2.87
CA TRP A 22 7.45 -18.11 -2.37
C TRP A 22 7.05 -19.27 -3.29
N MET A 23 5.84 -19.27 -3.84
CA MET A 23 5.38 -20.29 -4.78
C MET A 23 6.22 -20.28 -6.05
N GLU A 24 6.51 -19.09 -6.60
CA GLU A 24 7.39 -18.92 -7.77
C GLU A 24 8.81 -19.41 -7.49
N TYR A 25 9.38 -19.03 -6.34
CA TYR A 25 10.68 -19.53 -5.89
C TYR A 25 10.69 -21.06 -5.75
N LYS A 26 9.64 -21.63 -5.15
CA LYS A 26 9.51 -23.09 -4.97
C LYS A 26 9.44 -23.80 -6.32
N ALA A 27 8.71 -23.26 -7.28
CA ALA A 27 8.62 -23.82 -8.63
C ALA A 27 9.99 -23.86 -9.32
N GLN A 28 10.83 -22.84 -9.12
CA GLN A 28 12.18 -22.79 -9.69
C GLN A 28 13.19 -23.68 -8.96
N ALA A 29 13.13 -23.72 -7.62
CA ALA A 29 14.11 -24.43 -6.79
C ALA A 29 13.78 -25.91 -6.52
N GLY A 30 12.54 -26.34 -6.84
CA GLY A 30 12.07 -27.71 -6.66
C GLY A 30 12.19 -28.19 -5.21
N ASP A 31 12.61 -29.43 -5.02
CA ASP A 31 12.73 -30.06 -3.69
C ASP A 31 13.78 -29.41 -2.77
N LYS A 32 14.67 -28.59 -3.33
CA LYS A 32 15.67 -27.83 -2.56
C LYS A 32 15.09 -26.51 -2.00
N ALA A 33 13.84 -26.19 -2.33
CA ALA A 33 13.20 -24.97 -1.88
C ALA A 33 12.96 -24.98 -0.36
N MET A 34 13.21 -23.83 0.28
CA MET A 34 12.79 -23.65 1.66
C MET A 34 11.26 -23.72 1.78
N GLY A 35 10.77 -24.37 2.83
CA GLY A 35 9.35 -24.30 3.20
C GLY A 35 8.91 -22.86 3.55
N TYR A 36 7.63 -22.56 3.33
CA TYR A 36 7.08 -21.20 3.46
C TYR A 36 7.38 -20.54 4.82
N SER A 37 7.23 -21.28 5.93
CA SER A 37 7.53 -20.77 7.27
C SER A 37 9.01 -20.37 7.43
N HIS A 38 9.93 -21.16 6.87
CA HIS A 38 11.35 -20.85 6.90
C HIS A 38 11.67 -19.64 6.03
N PHE A 39 11.10 -19.57 4.83
CA PHE A 39 11.21 -18.41 3.94
C PHE A 39 10.77 -17.12 4.65
N CYS A 40 9.59 -17.12 5.29
CA CYS A 40 9.08 -15.98 6.04
C CYS A 40 10.02 -15.55 7.16
N ARG A 41 10.61 -16.51 7.89
CA ARG A 41 11.57 -16.24 8.96
C ARG A 41 12.84 -15.59 8.42
N CYS A 42 13.42 -16.15 7.36
CA CYS A 42 14.61 -15.61 6.70
C CYS A 42 14.37 -14.20 6.16
N TYR A 43 13.23 -13.99 5.49
CA TYR A 43 12.84 -12.69 4.96
C TYR A 43 12.69 -11.65 6.07
N ARG A 44 11.98 -11.96 7.17
CA ARG A 44 11.86 -11.05 8.32
C ARG A 44 13.21 -10.73 8.95
N LYS A 45 14.09 -11.73 9.10
CA LYS A 45 15.45 -11.55 9.64
C LYS A 45 16.25 -10.60 8.75
N TRP A 46 16.22 -10.82 7.43
CA TRP A 46 16.87 -9.95 6.46
C TRP A 46 16.28 -8.54 6.46
N LYS A 47 14.95 -8.38 6.54
CA LYS A 47 14.31 -7.06 6.52
C LYS A 47 14.73 -6.23 7.74
N LYS A 48 14.94 -6.86 8.91
CA LYS A 48 15.47 -6.19 10.11
C LYS A 48 16.92 -5.70 9.97
N THR A 49 17.74 -6.29 9.10
CA THR A 49 19.10 -5.80 8.84
C THR A 49 19.11 -4.59 7.91
N ARG A 50 18.00 -4.29 7.23
CA ARG A 50 17.85 -3.10 6.39
C ARG A 50 17.46 -1.92 7.26
N ARG A 51 18.42 -1.02 7.50
CA ARG A 51 18.20 0.30 8.15
C ARG A 51 17.44 1.24 7.22
N LEU A 52 16.13 1.01 7.06
CA LEU A 52 15.25 1.86 6.24
C LEU A 52 14.45 2.87 7.07
N SER A 53 14.75 3.02 8.36
CA SER A 53 14.07 4.02 9.19
C SER A 53 14.65 5.41 8.94
N MET A 54 13.98 6.19 8.10
CA MET A 54 14.09 7.65 8.17
C MET A 54 13.05 8.13 9.18
N ARG A 55 13.47 8.34 10.43
CA ARG A 55 12.58 8.94 11.45
C ARG A 55 12.37 10.40 11.06
N GLN A 56 11.18 10.72 10.59
CA GLN A 56 10.78 12.10 10.35
C GLN A 56 10.07 12.63 11.60
N GLU A 57 10.44 13.82 12.04
CA GLU A 57 9.67 14.53 13.07
C GLU A 57 8.59 15.37 12.37
N HIS A 58 7.36 15.23 12.85
CA HIS A 58 6.22 16.01 12.39
C HIS A 58 5.71 16.84 13.56
N ARG A 59 5.99 18.14 13.54
CA ARG A 59 5.42 19.06 14.51
C ARG A 59 3.95 19.28 14.18
N ALA A 60 3.14 19.42 15.22
CA ALA A 60 1.69 19.63 15.05
C ALA A 60 1.42 20.90 14.23
N GLY A 61 0.54 20.79 13.24
CA GLY A 61 0.15 21.91 12.38
C GLY A 61 1.09 22.20 11.19
N GLU A 62 2.29 21.60 11.11
CA GLU A 62 3.25 21.97 10.06
C GLU A 62 3.05 21.23 8.73
N LYS A 63 2.60 19.97 8.77
CA LYS A 63 2.53 19.11 7.57
C LYS A 63 1.21 18.33 7.52
N LEU A 64 0.55 18.45 6.37
CA LEU A 64 -0.58 17.64 5.95
C LEU A 64 -0.14 16.81 4.74
N PHE A 65 -0.32 15.50 4.80
CA PHE A 65 -0.05 14.57 3.71
C PHE A 65 -1.35 14.27 2.99
N ILE A 66 -1.35 14.34 1.66
CA ILE A 66 -2.57 14.22 0.86
C ILE A 66 -2.28 13.34 -0.34
N ASP A 67 -3.16 12.38 -0.62
CA ASP A 67 -3.06 11.53 -1.79
C ASP A 67 -4.43 10.92 -2.18
N PHE A 68 -4.51 10.41 -3.40
CA PHE A 68 -5.56 9.47 -3.80
C PHE A 68 -5.09 8.04 -3.60
N CYS A 69 -5.96 7.20 -3.04
CA CYS A 69 -5.78 5.76 -3.08
C CYS A 69 -5.80 5.31 -4.55
N GLY A 70 -4.67 4.79 -5.04
CA GLY A 70 -4.46 4.49 -6.46
C GLY A 70 -5.63 3.75 -7.13
N PRO A 71 -6.11 2.61 -6.57
CA PRO A 71 -7.27 1.92 -7.11
C PRO A 71 -8.60 2.63 -6.79
N THR A 72 -9.46 2.77 -7.79
CA THR A 72 -10.87 3.16 -7.58
C THR A 72 -11.65 2.03 -6.91
N VAL A 73 -12.60 2.38 -6.04
CA VAL A 73 -13.49 1.43 -5.37
C VAL A 73 -14.91 1.50 -5.96
N PRO A 74 -15.66 0.38 -6.02
CA PRO A 74 -17.05 0.40 -6.46
C PRO A 74 -17.99 0.89 -5.34
N VAL A 75 -18.91 1.77 -5.70
CA VAL A 75 -20.09 2.16 -4.91
C VAL A 75 -21.31 1.66 -5.65
N ILE A 76 -22.14 0.88 -4.95
CA ILE A 76 -23.31 0.22 -5.53
C ILE A 76 -24.56 0.92 -5.02
N ASN A 77 -25.41 1.38 -5.94
CA ASN A 77 -26.73 1.85 -5.59
C ASN A 77 -27.59 0.65 -5.15
N PRO A 78 -28.13 0.62 -3.92
CA PRO A 78 -28.87 -0.54 -3.42
C PRO A 78 -30.21 -0.76 -4.14
N ASP A 79 -30.81 0.29 -4.69
CA ASP A 79 -32.14 0.22 -5.31
C ASP A 79 -32.06 -0.15 -6.80
N THR A 80 -31.06 0.37 -7.52
CA THR A 80 -30.91 0.15 -8.96
C THR A 80 -29.86 -0.91 -9.33
N GLY A 81 -28.96 -1.24 -8.41
CA GLY A 81 -27.79 -2.07 -8.68
C GLY A 81 -26.70 -1.39 -9.51
N GLU A 82 -26.85 -0.10 -9.84
CA GLU A 82 -25.85 0.65 -10.60
C GLU A 82 -24.51 0.70 -9.84
N ILE A 83 -23.41 0.45 -10.56
CA ILE A 83 -22.06 0.45 -10.00
C ILE A 83 -21.31 1.68 -10.50
N ARG A 84 -20.97 2.59 -9.59
CA ARG A 84 -20.10 3.73 -9.87
C ARG A 84 -18.72 3.50 -9.24
N ARG A 85 -17.66 3.70 -10.02
CA ARG A 85 -16.30 3.68 -9.48
C ARG A 85 -15.93 5.07 -8.96
N VAL A 86 -15.40 5.12 -7.75
CA VAL A 86 -14.99 6.37 -7.09
C VAL A 86 -13.53 6.28 -6.67
N ALA A 87 -12.85 7.42 -6.64
CA ALA A 87 -11.52 7.55 -6.08
C ALA A 87 -11.62 7.87 -4.58
N ILE A 88 -10.71 7.35 -3.77
CA ILE A 88 -10.67 7.67 -2.34
C ILE A 88 -9.55 8.67 -2.09
N PHE A 89 -9.92 9.89 -1.73
CA PHE A 89 -9.01 10.93 -1.29
C PHE A 89 -8.72 10.76 0.20
N VAL A 90 -7.46 10.91 0.60
CA VAL A 90 -7.04 10.80 2.00
C VAL A 90 -6.11 11.95 2.34
N ALA A 91 -6.40 12.64 3.44
CA ALA A 91 -5.53 13.66 4.02
C ALA A 91 -5.20 13.33 5.48
N VAL A 92 -3.94 13.44 5.88
CA VAL A 92 -3.45 13.01 7.21
C VAL A 92 -2.50 14.02 7.82
N MET A 93 -2.79 14.46 9.03
CA MET A 93 -1.89 15.31 9.82
C MET A 93 -0.67 14.51 10.29
N GLY A 94 0.53 14.94 9.92
CA GLY A 94 1.75 14.17 10.19
C GLY A 94 2.06 13.91 11.66
N ALA A 95 1.66 14.81 12.56
CA ALA A 95 1.95 14.70 13.99
C ALA A 95 0.99 13.76 14.74
N SER A 96 -0.30 13.84 14.41
CA SER A 96 -1.37 13.15 15.15
C SER A 96 -1.95 11.95 14.41
N ASN A 97 -1.63 11.78 13.13
CA ASN A 97 -2.34 10.90 12.21
C ASN A 97 -3.85 11.18 12.13
N TYR A 98 -4.28 12.40 12.46
CA TYR A 98 -5.67 12.80 12.28
C TYR A 98 -6.02 12.72 10.79
N THR A 99 -6.98 11.87 10.45
CA THR A 99 -7.22 11.39 9.09
C THR A 99 -8.58 11.84 8.59
N TYR A 100 -8.58 12.48 7.42
CA TYR A 100 -9.75 12.82 6.63
C TYR A 100 -9.82 11.89 5.41
N VAL A 101 -11.01 11.40 5.08
CA VAL A 101 -11.25 10.51 3.94
C VAL A 101 -12.50 10.95 3.21
N GLU A 102 -12.42 11.06 1.88
CA GLU A 102 -13.55 11.42 1.03
C GLU A 102 -13.59 10.54 -0.22
N ALA A 103 -14.79 10.15 -0.65
CA ALA A 103 -15.00 9.52 -1.95
C ALA A 103 -15.28 10.59 -3.01
N CYS A 104 -14.42 10.68 -4.02
CA CYS A 104 -14.52 11.63 -5.12
C CYS A 104 -14.90 10.92 -6.43
N GLU A 105 -15.48 11.65 -7.37
CA GLU A 105 -15.88 11.11 -8.67
C GLU A 105 -14.68 10.61 -9.50
N GLY A 106 -13.51 11.22 -9.34
CA GLY A 106 -12.29 10.83 -10.01
C GLY A 106 -11.01 11.30 -9.31
N GLN A 107 -9.89 11.20 -10.03
CA GLN A 107 -8.56 11.67 -9.59
C GLN A 107 -8.08 12.88 -10.41
N ASP A 108 -9.01 13.58 -11.07
CA ASP A 108 -8.69 14.77 -11.86
C ASP A 108 -8.40 15.99 -10.96
N MET A 109 -7.90 17.05 -11.59
CA MET A 109 -7.55 18.29 -10.90
C MET A 109 -8.74 18.90 -10.15
N MET A 110 -9.95 18.78 -10.69
CA MET A 110 -11.14 19.36 -10.06
C MET A 110 -11.51 18.59 -8.79
N SER A 111 -11.48 17.26 -8.86
CA SER A 111 -11.67 16.36 -7.72
C SER A 111 -10.62 16.63 -6.63
N TRP A 112 -9.35 16.81 -7.03
CA TRP A 112 -8.26 17.17 -6.13
C TRP A 112 -8.49 18.50 -5.41
N LEU A 113 -8.77 19.58 -6.15
CA LEU A 113 -9.00 20.91 -5.58
C LEU A 113 -10.19 20.93 -4.61
N ASN A 114 -11.27 20.27 -5.01
CA ASN A 114 -12.50 20.20 -4.22
C ASN A 114 -12.26 19.48 -2.89
N ALA A 115 -11.65 18.29 -2.92
CA ALA A 115 -11.36 17.53 -1.70
C ALA A 115 -10.35 18.26 -0.81
N HIS A 116 -9.32 18.86 -1.41
CA HIS A 116 -8.31 19.65 -0.69
C HIS A 116 -8.91 20.86 0.05
N SER A 117 -9.94 21.49 -0.52
CA SER A 117 -10.63 22.62 0.13
C SER A 117 -11.49 22.22 1.33
N ARG A 118 -11.87 20.93 1.43
CA ARG A 118 -12.76 20.40 2.47
C ARG A 118 -12.04 19.67 3.61
N CYS A 119 -10.80 19.25 3.38
CA CYS A 119 -10.02 18.47 4.34
C CYS A 119 -9.33 19.34 5.41
#